data_AF-A0A2Y9L349-F1
#
_entry.id   AF-A0A2Y9L349-F1
#
_cell.length_a   1.000
_cell.length_b   1.000
_cell.length_c   1.000
_cell.angle_alpha   90.00
_cell.angle_beta   90.00
_cell.angle_gamma   90.00
#
_symmetry.space_group_name_H-M   'P 1'
#
loop_
_entity.id
_entity.type
_entity.pdbx_description
1 polymer ?
#
loop_
_entity_poly.entity_id
_entity_poly.type
_entity_poly.pdbx_seq_one_letter_code
_entity_poly.pdbx_strand_id
1 'polypeptide(L)'
;MPASSPSLLAPKGPPGDMGGPAREPALSVALWLSWGAALGAVACAVALLTQQTELQSLRREVARLQRAGGPSEKEEGHPWLSLQEQKHSVLHLVPINITSKEDSDMTEVMWQPALKRGRGLEAQGYVVRVWDAGVYLLYSQVLFHDVTFTMGQVVSREGQGRQETLFRCVRSMPSNPDWAYNSCYSAGVFHLHQGDALSVTIPRGRAKLSLSPHGTFLGLVKL
;
A
#
# COMPACT_ATOMS: atom_id res chain seq x y z
N MET A 1 -64.11 65.66 42.31
CA MET A 1 -62.71 65.33 42.65
C MET A 1 -62.73 64.71 44.05
N PRO A 2 -62.16 63.53 44.34
CA PRO A 2 -61.00 62.92 43.70
C PRO A 2 -61.21 61.47 43.20
N ALA A 3 -60.32 61.07 42.30
CA ALA A 3 -60.05 59.74 41.76
C ALA A 3 -58.51 59.65 41.69
N SER A 4 -57.79 58.55 41.80
CA SER A 4 -58.10 57.12 41.87
C SER A 4 -56.76 56.42 42.12
N SER A 5 -56.75 55.31 42.87
CA SER A 5 -55.61 54.41 43.01
C SER A 5 -56.05 52.97 42.70
N PRO A 6 -55.19 52.14 42.08
CA PRO A 6 -55.18 50.69 42.32
C PRO A 6 -53.72 50.17 42.50
N SER A 7 -53.30 49.23 43.36
CA SER A 7 -53.79 47.91 43.85
C SER A 7 -53.90 46.85 42.72
N LEU A 8 -52.97 45.90 42.53
CA LEU A 8 -52.88 44.51 43.09
C LEU A 8 -51.87 43.70 42.19
N LEU A 9 -51.18 42.60 42.54
CA LEU A 9 -51.61 41.30 43.11
C LEU A 9 -50.41 40.36 43.48
N ALA A 10 -50.67 39.37 44.35
CA ALA A 10 -49.79 38.42 45.06
C ALA A 10 -49.54 37.05 44.31
N PRO A 11 -48.90 35.96 44.85
CA PRO A 11 -49.21 35.30 46.14
C PRO A 11 -48.02 34.68 46.95
N LYS A 12 -48.38 33.97 48.03
CA LYS A 12 -47.63 33.57 49.25
C LYS A 12 -47.27 32.07 49.22
N GLY A 13 -46.18 31.64 49.89
CA GLY A 13 -45.83 30.22 50.15
C GLY A 13 -45.03 30.03 51.46
N PRO A 14 -45.06 28.85 52.13
CA PRO A 14 -44.97 28.73 53.60
C PRO A 14 -43.62 28.20 54.16
N PRO A 15 -43.42 28.20 55.50
CA PRO A 15 -42.15 27.91 56.18
C PRO A 15 -42.04 26.46 56.71
N GLY A 16 -40.82 25.94 56.92
CA GLY A 16 -40.64 24.68 57.66
C GLY A 16 -39.21 24.10 57.73
N ASP A 17 -38.67 24.13 58.95
CA ASP A 17 -37.93 23.06 59.65
C ASP A 17 -36.47 22.70 59.30
N MET A 18 -35.56 22.96 60.24
CA MET A 18 -34.15 22.55 60.23
C MET A 18 -33.90 21.47 61.29
N GLY A 19 -33.86 20.21 60.86
CA GLY A 19 -33.33 19.09 61.62
C GLY A 19 -32.72 18.07 60.67
N GLY A 20 -31.39 17.94 60.68
CA GLY A 20 -30.70 16.97 59.82
C GLY A 20 -29.26 16.70 60.28
N PRO A 21 -28.85 15.43 60.44
CA PRO A 21 -27.65 15.03 61.19
C PRO A 21 -26.35 15.16 60.39
N ALA A 22 -25.25 15.36 61.12
CA ALA A 22 -23.89 15.28 60.60
C ALA A 22 -23.65 13.95 59.88
N ARG A 23 -23.48 13.99 58.55
CA ARG A 23 -23.27 12.82 57.70
C ARG A 23 -21.81 12.77 57.27
N GLU A 24 -21.11 11.72 57.72
CA GLU A 24 -19.69 11.47 57.51
C GLU A 24 -19.32 11.40 56.01
N PRO A 25 -18.35 12.21 55.52
CA PRO A 25 -17.97 12.25 54.10
C PRO A 25 -17.18 11.00 53.63
N ALA A 26 -16.68 10.18 54.56
CA ALA A 26 -15.86 9.01 54.24
C ALA A 26 -16.63 7.88 53.55
N LEU A 27 -17.90 7.67 53.90
CA LEU A 27 -18.73 6.61 53.31
C LEU A 27 -19.09 6.86 51.84
N SER A 28 -19.20 8.12 51.44
CA SER A 28 -19.51 8.51 50.05
C SER A 28 -18.34 8.19 49.14
N VAL A 29 -17.13 8.62 49.50
CA VAL A 29 -15.91 8.42 48.67
C VAL A 29 -15.56 6.95 48.53
N ALA A 30 -15.71 6.14 49.59
CA ALA A 30 -15.50 4.70 49.54
C ALA A 30 -16.48 4.00 48.58
N LEU A 31 -17.74 4.46 48.52
CA LEU A 31 -18.73 3.95 47.58
C LEU A 31 -18.33 4.22 46.13
N TRP A 32 -17.90 5.46 45.82
CA TRP A 32 -17.46 5.86 44.48
C TRP A 32 -16.21 5.11 44.02
N LEU A 33 -15.23 4.91 44.89
CA LEU A 33 -14.01 4.15 44.57
C LEU A 33 -14.30 2.66 44.33
N SER A 34 -15.23 2.07 45.07
CA SER A 34 -15.58 0.65 44.90
C SER A 34 -16.26 0.37 43.56
N TRP A 35 -17.13 1.28 43.09
CA TRP A 35 -17.80 1.16 41.80
C TRP A 35 -16.82 1.36 40.63
N GLY A 36 -15.86 2.28 40.76
CA GLY A 36 -14.79 2.44 39.77
C GLY A 36 -13.93 1.19 39.61
N ALA A 37 -13.55 0.56 40.73
CA ALA A 37 -12.79 -0.70 40.70
C ALA A 37 -13.60 -1.86 40.10
N ALA A 38 -14.89 -1.96 40.44
CA ALA A 38 -15.78 -2.99 39.89
C ALA A 38 -15.97 -2.84 38.38
N LEU A 39 -16.20 -1.63 37.88
CA LEU A 39 -16.34 -1.37 36.44
C LEU A 39 -15.04 -1.62 35.68
N GLY A 40 -13.89 -1.25 36.26
CA GLY A 40 -12.58 -1.56 35.68
C GLY A 40 -12.33 -3.08 35.58
N ALA A 41 -12.68 -3.83 36.63
CA ALA A 41 -12.55 -5.29 36.63
C ALA A 41 -13.48 -5.95 35.58
N VAL A 42 -14.72 -5.46 35.44
CA VAL A 42 -15.66 -5.96 34.42
C VAL A 42 -15.15 -5.66 33.00
N ALA A 43 -14.68 -4.44 32.74
CA ALA A 43 -14.12 -4.09 31.43
C ALA A 43 -12.88 -4.95 31.10
N CYS A 44 -12.02 -5.21 32.09
CA CYS A 44 -10.87 -6.09 31.93
C CYS A 44 -11.30 -7.54 31.64
N ALA A 45 -12.31 -8.05 32.34
CA ALA A 45 -12.85 -9.39 32.10
C ALA A 45 -13.45 -9.53 30.68
N VAL A 46 -14.19 -8.52 30.21
CA VAL A 46 -14.74 -8.51 28.85
C VAL A 46 -13.62 -8.49 27.81
N ALA A 47 -12.59 -7.67 27.99
CA ALA A 47 -11.43 -7.63 27.09
C ALA A 47 -10.65 -8.96 27.06
N LEU A 48 -10.49 -9.61 28.21
CA LEU A 48 -9.87 -10.93 28.28
C LEU A 48 -10.71 -12.00 27.58
N LEU A 49 -12.04 -11.94 27.72
CA LEU A 49 -12.95 -12.87 27.04
C LEU A 49 -12.92 -12.70 25.52
N THR A 50 -12.91 -11.45 25.01
CA THR A 50 -12.81 -11.21 23.56
C THR A 50 -11.45 -11.64 23.02
N GLN A 51 -10.35 -11.42 23.76
CA GLN A 51 -9.05 -11.95 23.39
C GLN A 51 -9.01 -13.48 23.39
N GLN A 52 -9.69 -14.12 24.35
CA GLN A 52 -9.73 -15.57 24.46
C GLN A 52 -10.53 -16.22 23.31
N THR A 53 -11.59 -15.57 22.81
CA THR A 53 -12.36 -16.06 21.66
C THR A 53 -11.57 -16.00 20.36
N GLU A 54 -10.82 -14.93 20.13
CA GLU A 54 -9.97 -14.78 18.94
C GLU A 54 -8.85 -15.82 18.92
N LEU A 55 -8.19 -16.02 20.06
CA LEU A 55 -7.17 -17.07 20.21
C LEU A 55 -7.72 -18.48 19.96
N GLN A 56 -8.94 -18.76 20.40
CA GLN A 56 -9.58 -20.05 20.11
C GLN A 56 -9.95 -20.19 18.64
N SER A 57 -10.42 -19.13 17.99
CA SER A 57 -10.71 -19.10 16.56
C SER A 57 -9.44 -19.38 15.76
N LEU A 58 -8.37 -18.64 16.04
CA LEU A 58 -7.07 -18.81 15.41
C LEU A 58 -6.47 -20.20 15.65
N ARG A 59 -6.57 -20.75 16.87
CA ARG A 59 -6.14 -22.12 17.16
C ARG A 59 -6.95 -23.16 16.38
N ARG A 60 -8.26 -22.95 16.19
CA ARG A 60 -9.09 -23.82 15.34
C ARG A 60 -8.69 -23.71 13.87
N GLU A 61 -8.40 -22.50 13.40
CA GLU A 61 -7.96 -22.26 12.02
C GLU A 61 -6.59 -22.89 11.76
N VAL A 62 -5.63 -22.72 12.68
CA VAL A 62 -4.33 -23.39 12.62
C VAL A 62 -4.47 -24.91 12.72
N ALA A 63 -5.33 -25.43 13.60
CA ALA A 63 -5.58 -26.87 13.68
C ALA A 63 -6.24 -27.42 12.40
N ARG A 64 -7.09 -26.64 11.73
CA ARG A 64 -7.65 -26.97 10.41
C ARG A 64 -6.55 -26.98 9.33
N LEU A 65 -5.69 -25.97 9.31
CA LEU A 65 -4.58 -25.87 8.35
C LEU A 65 -3.53 -26.97 8.57
N GLN A 66 -3.21 -27.32 9.82
CA GLN A 66 -2.30 -28.42 10.14
C GLN A 66 -2.90 -29.79 9.81
N ARG A 67 -4.22 -30.00 9.99
CA ARG A 67 -4.89 -31.23 9.52
C ARG A 67 -4.94 -31.33 8.00
N ALA A 68 -5.05 -30.20 7.31
CA ALA A 68 -4.98 -30.14 5.85
C ALA A 68 -3.56 -30.31 5.30
N GLY A 69 -2.52 -30.18 6.13
CA GLY A 69 -1.11 -30.26 5.75
C GLY A 69 -0.37 -31.53 6.21
N GLY A 70 -1.05 -32.54 6.76
CA GLY A 70 -0.42 -33.81 7.18
C GLY A 70 -0.20 -34.78 6.01
N PRO A 71 0.86 -35.62 6.03
CA PRO A 71 1.27 -36.43 4.88
C PRO A 71 0.31 -37.62 4.70
N SER A 72 -0.47 -37.59 3.61
CA SER A 72 -1.40 -38.66 3.25
C SER A 72 -0.85 -39.50 2.11
N GLU A 73 -0.12 -40.57 2.45
CA GLU A 73 -0.01 -41.75 1.59
C GLU A 73 -1.38 -42.43 1.52
N LYS A 74 -2.10 -42.29 0.41
CA LYS A 74 -2.69 -43.40 -0.36
C LYS A 74 -3.64 -42.88 -1.44
N GLU A 75 -3.36 -43.43 -2.61
CA GLU A 75 -4.02 -43.37 -3.90
C GLU A 75 -5.48 -43.88 -3.82
N GLU A 76 -6.45 -43.06 -4.22
CA GLU A 76 -7.62 -43.46 -5.04
C GLU A 76 -8.40 -42.20 -5.44
N GLY A 77 -8.72 -42.09 -6.74
CA GLY A 77 -8.97 -40.82 -7.42
C GLY A 77 -10.30 -40.14 -7.13
N HIS A 78 -10.27 -38.82 -6.95
CA HIS A 78 -11.35 -37.83 -7.12
C HIS A 78 -10.72 -36.41 -7.23
N PRO A 79 -11.44 -35.40 -7.76
CA PRO A 79 -10.97 -34.48 -8.81
C PRO A 79 -10.19 -33.26 -8.28
N TRP A 80 -8.88 -33.40 -8.09
CA TRP A 80 -7.98 -32.30 -7.68
C TRP A 80 -7.10 -31.75 -8.82
N LEU A 81 -7.60 -31.76 -10.06
CA LEU A 81 -6.85 -31.25 -11.22
C LEU A 81 -6.79 -29.71 -11.32
N SER A 82 -7.07 -28.92 -10.28
CA SER A 82 -7.05 -27.46 -10.44
C SER A 82 -6.80 -26.60 -9.19
N LEU A 83 -5.94 -27.04 -8.28
CA LEU A 83 -5.03 -26.08 -7.63
C LEU A 83 -3.72 -26.12 -8.40
N GLN A 84 -3.83 -25.79 -9.69
CA GLN A 84 -2.69 -25.28 -10.44
C GLN A 84 -2.20 -24.10 -9.61
N GLU A 85 -1.06 -24.24 -8.94
CA GLU A 85 -0.29 -23.07 -8.48
C GLU A 85 -0.35 -22.10 -9.65
N GLN A 86 -1.14 -21.03 -9.52
CA GLN A 86 -1.28 -20.09 -10.63
C GLN A 86 0.07 -19.42 -10.73
N LYS A 87 0.94 -19.95 -11.59
CA LYS A 87 2.27 -19.41 -11.80
C LYS A 87 2.08 -18.04 -12.42
N HIS A 88 2.31 -16.99 -11.65
CA HIS A 88 2.18 -15.61 -12.10
C HIS A 88 2.96 -15.42 -13.42
N SER A 89 2.37 -14.73 -14.39
CA SER A 89 3.10 -14.34 -15.60
C SER A 89 4.18 -13.33 -15.20
N VAL A 90 5.42 -13.55 -15.63
CA VAL A 90 6.58 -12.72 -15.25
C VAL A 90 7.39 -12.38 -16.48
N LEU A 91 7.85 -11.13 -16.57
CA LEU A 91 8.84 -10.70 -17.53
C LEU A 91 9.88 -9.85 -16.81
N HIS A 92 11.16 -10.25 -16.86
CA HIS A 92 12.29 -9.46 -16.40
C HIS A 92 13.18 -9.13 -17.60
N LEU A 93 13.54 -7.86 -17.73
CA LEU A 93 14.20 -7.28 -18.87
C LEU A 93 15.48 -6.60 -18.43
N VAL A 94 16.51 -6.74 -19.26
CA VAL A 94 17.82 -6.11 -19.10
C VAL A 94 18.13 -5.29 -20.36
N PRO A 95 18.94 -4.23 -20.25
CA PRO A 95 19.25 -3.37 -21.37
C PRO A 95 20.18 -4.07 -22.37
N ILE A 96 19.99 -3.79 -23.66
CA ILE A 96 20.91 -4.18 -24.75
C ILE A 96 21.66 -2.96 -25.27
N ASN A 97 20.94 -1.84 -25.40
CA ASN A 97 21.46 -0.61 -25.98
C ASN A 97 20.66 0.59 -25.46
N ILE A 98 21.19 1.78 -25.68
CA ILE A 98 20.53 3.06 -25.46
C ILE A 98 20.55 3.90 -26.72
N THR A 99 19.49 4.67 -26.94
CA THR A 99 19.45 5.63 -28.05
C THR A 99 18.96 6.99 -27.57
N SER A 100 19.60 8.03 -28.07
CA SER A 100 19.18 9.42 -27.93
C SER A 100 19.28 10.03 -29.32
N LYS A 101 18.19 10.59 -29.85
CA LYS A 101 18.30 11.40 -31.08
C LYS A 101 18.97 12.72 -30.74
N GLU A 102 19.66 13.30 -31.71
CA GLU A 102 20.49 14.50 -31.51
C GLU A 102 19.67 15.72 -31.08
N ASP A 103 18.43 15.83 -31.60
CA ASP A 103 17.47 16.90 -31.27
C ASP A 103 16.46 16.53 -30.17
N SER A 104 16.58 15.36 -29.54
CA SER A 104 15.66 14.93 -28.49
C SER A 104 16.32 15.02 -27.11
N ASP A 105 15.65 15.69 -26.17
CA ASP A 105 15.99 15.66 -24.74
C ASP A 105 15.59 14.35 -24.06
N MET A 106 15.70 13.23 -24.78
CA MET A 106 15.22 11.93 -24.35
C MET A 106 16.21 10.83 -24.72
N THR A 107 16.48 9.94 -23.76
CA THR A 107 17.22 8.70 -23.97
C THR A 107 16.29 7.52 -23.68
N GLU A 108 16.24 6.56 -24.60
CA GLU A 108 15.45 5.34 -24.50
C GLU A 108 16.36 4.12 -24.36
N VAL A 109 15.85 3.07 -23.73
CA VAL A 109 16.58 1.82 -23.48
C VAL A 109 15.94 0.72 -24.32
N MET A 110 16.75 0.00 -25.11
CA MET A 110 16.32 -1.25 -25.76
C MET A 110 16.43 -2.41 -24.78
N TRP A 111 15.37 -3.22 -24.72
CA TRP A 111 15.23 -4.29 -23.74
C TRP A 111 15.31 -5.68 -24.38
N GLN A 112 15.95 -6.61 -23.67
CA GLN A 112 15.82 -8.06 -23.94
C GLN A 112 15.29 -8.81 -22.72
N PRO A 113 14.54 -9.91 -22.92
CA PRO A 113 14.16 -10.82 -21.85
C PRO A 113 15.37 -11.52 -21.22
N ALA A 114 15.54 -11.33 -19.91
CA ALA A 114 16.42 -12.15 -19.08
C ALA A 114 15.63 -13.28 -18.37
N LEU A 115 14.34 -13.05 -18.08
CA LEU A 115 13.41 -14.07 -17.60
C LEU A 115 12.03 -13.83 -18.23
N LYS A 116 11.42 -14.89 -18.78
CA LYS A 116 10.05 -14.84 -19.30
C LYS A 116 9.27 -16.08 -18.87
N ARG A 117 8.10 -15.87 -18.29
CA ARG A 117 7.13 -16.91 -17.93
C ARG A 117 5.73 -16.42 -18.29
N GLY A 118 4.98 -17.21 -19.05
CA GLY A 118 3.67 -16.81 -19.59
C GLY A 118 3.78 -16.14 -20.96
N ARG A 119 2.62 -15.74 -21.52
CA ARG A 119 2.51 -15.15 -22.87
C ARG A 119 1.93 -13.74 -22.88
N GLY A 120 1.44 -13.24 -21.75
CA GLY A 120 0.75 -11.96 -21.66
C GLY A 120 1.62 -10.71 -21.82
N LEU A 121 2.94 -10.86 -21.92
CA LEU A 121 3.91 -9.77 -22.01
C LEU A 121 4.99 -10.07 -23.05
N GLU A 122 5.39 -9.05 -23.79
CA GLU A 122 6.42 -9.17 -24.82
C GLU A 122 7.26 -7.90 -24.95
N ALA A 123 8.58 -8.02 -24.93
CA ALA A 123 9.48 -6.92 -25.24
C ALA A 123 9.63 -6.76 -26.76
N GLN A 124 9.46 -5.54 -27.25
CA GLN A 124 9.60 -5.16 -28.66
C GLN A 124 10.51 -3.93 -28.77
N GLY A 125 11.82 -4.15 -28.71
CA GLY A 125 12.82 -3.07 -28.73
C GLY A 125 12.74 -2.18 -27.50
N TYR A 126 12.26 -0.95 -27.67
CA TYR A 126 12.15 0.07 -26.61
C TYR A 126 10.89 -0.07 -25.73
N VAL A 127 9.90 -0.83 -26.21
CA VAL A 127 8.59 -0.94 -25.55
C VAL A 127 8.30 -2.36 -25.09
N VAL A 128 7.43 -2.50 -24.09
CA VAL A 128 6.84 -3.77 -23.68
C VAL A 128 5.36 -3.77 -24.03
N ARG A 129 4.92 -4.72 -24.85
CA ARG A 129 3.51 -4.90 -25.20
C ARG A 129 2.80 -5.79 -24.18
N VAL A 130 1.59 -5.38 -23.84
CA VAL A 130 0.67 -6.12 -22.97
C VAL A 130 -0.36 -6.84 -23.84
N TRP A 131 -0.34 -8.17 -23.79
CA TRP A 131 -1.28 -9.03 -24.52
C TRP A 131 -2.44 -9.50 -23.64
N ASP A 132 -2.19 -9.70 -22.34
CA ASP A 132 -3.22 -10.10 -21.38
C ASP A 132 -3.52 -8.94 -20.45
N ALA A 133 -4.77 -8.46 -20.44
CA ALA A 133 -5.21 -7.48 -19.46
C ALA A 133 -5.11 -8.04 -18.03
N GLY A 134 -4.90 -7.15 -17.07
CA GLY A 134 -4.85 -7.50 -15.65
C GLY A 134 -4.11 -6.50 -14.78
N VAL A 135 -3.94 -6.87 -13.52
CA VAL A 135 -3.18 -6.08 -12.54
C VAL A 135 -1.73 -6.57 -12.55
N TYR A 136 -0.78 -5.65 -12.68
CA TYR A 136 0.65 -5.95 -12.75
C TYR A 136 1.42 -5.15 -11.72
N LEU A 137 2.32 -5.82 -11.00
CA LEU A 137 3.45 -5.17 -10.34
C LEU A 137 4.48 -4.83 -11.42
N LEU A 138 4.78 -3.54 -11.59
CA LEU A 138 5.89 -3.04 -12.41
C LEU A 138 7.00 -2.51 -11.50
N TYR A 139 8.24 -2.80 -11.83
CA TYR A 139 9.42 -2.25 -11.18
C TYR A 139 10.50 -1.91 -12.19
N SER A 140 11.24 -0.83 -11.94
CA SER A 140 12.31 -0.39 -12.83
C SER A 140 13.46 0.21 -12.03
N GLN A 141 14.69 -0.16 -12.42
CA GLN A 141 15.92 0.46 -11.95
C GLN A 141 16.75 0.96 -13.12
N VAL A 142 17.38 2.12 -12.95
CA VAL A 142 18.43 2.62 -13.85
C VAL A 142 19.63 3.04 -13.01
N LEU A 143 20.82 2.59 -13.39
CA LEU A 143 22.08 3.02 -12.77
C LEU A 143 22.71 4.14 -13.62
N PHE A 144 22.72 5.36 -13.09
CA PHE A 144 23.28 6.53 -13.74
C PHE A 144 24.76 6.72 -13.40
N HIS A 145 25.54 7.16 -14.38
CA HIS A 145 26.88 7.71 -14.22
C HIS A 145 26.98 9.05 -14.95
N ASP A 146 26.28 10.05 -14.41
CA ASP A 146 26.02 11.32 -15.08
C ASP A 146 26.10 12.46 -14.06
N VAL A 147 26.73 13.57 -14.46
CA VAL A 147 26.93 14.77 -13.60
C VAL A 147 25.76 15.76 -13.71
N THR A 148 24.77 15.50 -14.56
CA THR A 148 23.56 16.31 -14.65
C THR A 148 22.86 16.36 -13.30
N PHE A 149 22.57 17.56 -12.81
CA PHE A 149 22.16 17.81 -11.41
C PHE A 149 21.04 16.86 -10.90
N THR A 150 20.12 16.50 -11.79
CA THR A 150 19.12 15.46 -11.55
C THR A 150 19.01 14.52 -12.73
N MET A 151 19.03 13.24 -12.41
CA MET A 151 18.76 12.13 -13.31
C MET A 151 17.52 11.36 -12.84
N GLY A 152 16.97 10.54 -13.72
CA GLY A 152 15.77 9.81 -13.39
C GLY A 152 15.17 9.13 -14.62
N GLN A 153 14.10 8.39 -14.37
CA GLN A 153 13.34 7.73 -15.40
C GLN A 153 11.85 7.98 -15.21
N VAL A 154 11.13 7.93 -16.33
CA VAL A 154 9.67 7.98 -16.39
C VAL A 154 9.22 6.68 -17.03
N VAL A 155 8.36 5.95 -16.32
CA VAL A 155 7.68 4.78 -16.86
C VAL A 155 6.27 5.21 -17.24
N SER A 156 5.93 5.04 -18.52
CA SER A 156 4.63 5.40 -19.06
C SER A 156 3.98 4.24 -19.78
N ARG A 157 2.65 4.28 -19.84
CA ARG A 157 1.86 3.46 -20.77
C ARG A 157 1.29 4.33 -21.87
N GLU A 158 1.20 3.77 -23.05
CA GLU A 158 0.45 4.30 -24.18
C GLU A 158 -0.61 3.28 -24.57
N GLY A 159 -1.87 3.71 -24.57
CA GLY A 159 -3.02 2.87 -24.89
C GLY A 159 -4.24 3.73 -25.17
N GLN A 160 -5.14 3.26 -26.04
CA GLN A 160 -6.37 3.99 -26.40
C GLN A 160 -6.14 5.42 -26.91
N GLY A 161 -5.00 5.67 -27.57
CA GLY A 161 -4.62 6.99 -28.09
C GLY A 161 -4.17 8.00 -27.03
N ARG A 162 -3.90 7.56 -25.79
CA ARG A 162 -3.43 8.42 -24.70
C ARG A 162 -2.18 7.86 -24.04
N GLN A 163 -1.24 8.74 -23.73
CA GLN A 163 -0.09 8.44 -22.90
C GLN A 163 -0.35 8.82 -21.44
N GLU A 164 0.03 7.94 -20.52
CA GLU A 164 -0.11 8.14 -19.08
C GLU A 164 1.20 7.76 -18.35
N THR A 165 1.66 8.63 -17.46
CA THR A 165 2.79 8.31 -16.57
C THR A 165 2.31 7.39 -15.45
N LEU A 166 2.94 6.23 -15.31
CA LEU A 166 2.68 5.29 -14.23
C LEU A 166 3.46 5.67 -12.97
N PHE A 167 4.77 5.86 -13.10
CA PHE A 167 5.63 6.33 -12.01
C PHE A 167 6.90 7.00 -12.54
N ARG A 168 7.57 7.71 -11.63
CA ARG A 168 8.85 8.38 -11.87
C ARG A 168 9.85 7.99 -10.78
N CYS A 169 11.12 8.05 -11.12
CA CYS A 169 12.20 8.06 -10.14
C CYS A 169 13.09 9.26 -10.45
N VAL A 170 13.50 10.01 -9.43
CA VAL A 170 14.39 11.16 -9.56
C VAL A 170 15.50 11.06 -8.52
N ARG A 171 16.72 11.36 -8.95
CA ARG A 171 17.89 11.36 -8.09
C ARG A 171 18.77 12.57 -8.36
N SER A 172 19.18 13.24 -7.29
CA SER A 172 20.25 14.25 -7.35
C SER A 172 21.58 13.56 -7.62
N MET A 173 22.38 14.13 -8.49
CA MET A 173 23.70 13.60 -8.84
C MET A 173 24.82 14.48 -8.30
N PRO A 174 25.94 13.88 -7.87
CA PRO A 174 27.19 14.60 -7.66
C PRO A 174 27.67 15.35 -8.90
N SER A 175 28.32 16.49 -8.68
CA SER A 175 28.93 17.28 -9.76
C SER A 175 30.29 16.74 -10.23
N ASN A 176 30.99 15.96 -9.39
CA ASN A 176 32.28 15.39 -9.74
C ASN A 176 32.08 14.04 -10.47
N PRO A 177 32.61 13.91 -11.70
CA PRO A 177 32.40 12.72 -12.55
C PRO A 177 32.97 11.42 -11.97
N ASP A 178 33.99 11.48 -11.10
CA ASP A 178 34.63 10.27 -10.55
C ASP A 178 33.72 9.48 -9.62
N TRP A 179 32.70 10.13 -9.05
CA TRP A 179 31.77 9.51 -8.10
C TRP A 179 30.30 9.88 -8.36
N ALA A 180 29.98 10.40 -9.55
CA ALA A 180 28.62 10.72 -9.97
C ALA A 180 27.78 9.47 -10.32
N TYR A 181 27.69 8.52 -9.39
CA TYR A 181 26.95 7.26 -9.52
C TYR A 181 25.73 7.24 -8.62
N ASN A 182 24.58 6.86 -9.17
CA ASN A 182 23.40 6.54 -8.38
C ASN A 182 22.48 5.57 -9.11
N SER A 183 21.93 4.61 -8.38
CA SER A 183 20.77 3.83 -8.82
C SER A 183 19.47 4.58 -8.51
N CYS A 184 18.52 4.56 -9.45
CA CYS A 184 17.18 5.07 -9.23
C CYS A 184 16.18 3.92 -9.43
N TYR A 185 15.58 3.42 -8.34
CA TYR A 185 14.58 2.36 -8.35
C TYR A 185 13.20 2.92 -8.01
N SER A 186 12.17 2.47 -8.72
CA SER A 186 10.76 2.73 -8.36
C SER A 186 9.87 1.58 -8.86
N ALA A 187 8.72 1.40 -8.22
CA ALA A 187 7.78 0.33 -8.51
C ALA A 187 6.34 0.74 -8.15
N GLY A 188 5.37 0.04 -8.72
CA GLY A 188 3.97 0.23 -8.42
C GLY A 188 3.09 -0.86 -9.00
N VAL A 189 1.81 -0.86 -8.62
CA VAL A 189 0.81 -1.82 -9.11
C VAL A 189 -0.18 -1.08 -9.99
N PHE A 190 -0.35 -1.56 -11.22
CA PHE A 190 -1.16 -0.88 -12.24
C PHE A 190 -2.08 -1.86 -12.96
N HIS A 191 -3.29 -1.41 -13.28
CA HIS A 191 -4.19 -2.14 -14.17
C HIS A 191 -3.82 -1.83 -15.62
N LEU A 192 -3.34 -2.83 -16.36
CA LEU A 192 -2.91 -2.72 -17.75
C LEU A 192 -3.93 -3.40 -18.67
N HIS A 193 -4.18 -2.79 -19.82
CA HIS A 193 -5.12 -3.30 -20.81
C HIS A 193 -4.38 -4.02 -21.94
N GLN A 194 -5.10 -4.91 -22.63
CA GLN A 194 -4.60 -5.52 -23.85
C GLN A 194 -4.33 -4.44 -24.90
N GLY A 195 -3.15 -4.47 -25.51
CA GLY A 195 -2.69 -3.50 -26.48
C GLY A 195 -1.88 -2.35 -25.90
N ASP A 196 -1.83 -2.19 -24.57
CA ASP A 196 -0.98 -1.17 -23.93
C ASP A 196 0.50 -1.40 -24.30
N ALA A 197 1.19 -0.31 -24.60
CA ALA A 197 2.63 -0.27 -24.82
C ALA A 197 3.29 0.48 -23.66
N LEU A 198 4.19 -0.19 -22.95
CA LEU A 198 4.94 0.38 -21.84
C LEU A 198 6.30 0.85 -22.31
N SER A 199 6.73 2.04 -21.88
CA SER A 199 8.04 2.59 -22.18
C SER A 199 8.73 3.09 -20.92
N VAL A 200 10.06 3.00 -20.92
CA VAL A 200 10.94 3.60 -19.90
C VAL A 200 11.81 4.61 -20.60
N THR A 201 11.71 5.86 -20.16
CA THR A 201 12.36 6.98 -20.81
C THR A 201 13.15 7.80 -19.80
N ILE A 202 14.34 8.25 -20.19
CA ILE A 202 15.19 9.13 -19.40
C ILE A 202 15.07 10.52 -20.02
N PRO A 203 14.46 11.51 -19.33
CA PRO A 203 14.18 12.84 -19.88
C PRO A 203 15.43 13.74 -19.90
N ARG A 204 16.50 13.21 -20.50
CA ARG A 204 17.78 13.86 -20.78
C ARG A 204 18.31 13.32 -22.11
N GLY A 205 18.72 14.21 -23.01
CA GLY A 205 19.45 13.82 -24.21
C GLY A 205 20.85 13.30 -23.85
N ARG A 206 21.31 12.24 -24.52
CA ARG A 206 22.63 11.63 -24.32
C ARG A 206 22.92 11.25 -22.87
N ALA A 207 21.91 10.75 -22.15
CA ALA A 207 22.04 10.35 -20.76
C ALA A 207 23.09 9.24 -20.57
N LYS A 208 23.94 9.38 -19.56
CA LYS A 208 24.94 8.37 -19.21
C LYS A 208 24.39 7.40 -18.17
N LEU A 209 24.13 6.17 -18.60
CA LEU A 209 23.64 5.08 -17.74
C LEU A 209 24.34 3.75 -18.05
N SER A 210 24.34 2.85 -17.07
CA SER A 210 24.96 1.54 -17.19
C SER A 210 24.06 0.55 -17.92
N LEU A 211 24.64 -0.21 -18.86
CA LEU A 211 23.99 -1.36 -19.51
C LEU A 211 24.18 -2.66 -18.71
N SER A 212 24.70 -2.60 -17.48
CA SER A 212 24.83 -3.79 -16.63
C SER A 212 23.44 -4.35 -16.27
N PRO A 213 23.20 -5.67 -16.43
CA PRO A 213 21.89 -6.28 -16.17
C PRO A 213 21.45 -6.22 -14.69
N HIS A 214 22.40 -6.02 -13.77
CA HIS A 214 22.12 -5.87 -12.34
C HIS A 214 22.01 -4.40 -11.91
N GLY A 215 22.47 -3.46 -12.76
CA GLY A 215 22.39 -2.03 -12.50
C GLY A 215 21.12 -1.40 -13.07
N THR A 216 20.75 -1.82 -14.29
CA THR A 216 19.60 -1.30 -15.03
C THR A 216 18.71 -2.47 -15.46
N PHE A 217 17.44 -2.42 -15.12
CA PHE A 217 16.47 -3.47 -15.45
C PHE A 217 15.03 -2.96 -15.35
N LEU A 218 14.12 -3.68 -16.00
CA LEU A 218 12.67 -3.47 -15.95
C LEU A 218 12.00 -4.82 -15.71
N GLY A 219 10.97 -4.87 -14.88
CA GLY A 219 10.23 -6.11 -14.72
C GLY A 219 8.76 -5.93 -14.38
N LEU A 220 8.04 -7.00 -14.66
CA LEU A 220 6.60 -7.11 -14.61
C LEU A 220 6.18 -8.45 -14.03
N VAL A 221 5.22 -8.44 -13.11
CA VAL A 221 4.60 -9.63 -12.53
C VAL A 221 3.08 -9.44 -12.56
N LYS A 222 2.37 -10.32 -13.26
CA LYS A 222 0.90 -10.37 -13.21
C LYS A 222 0.46 -10.87 -11.84
N LEU A 223 -0.45 -10.15 -11.18
CA LEU A 223 -1.02 -10.46 -9.88
C LEU A 223 -2.35 -11.21 -9.99
#